data_AF-A0A7J7YQK9-F1
#
_entry.id   AF-A0A7J7YQK9-F1
#
_cell.length_a   1.000
_cell.length_b   1.000
_cell.length_c   1.000
_cell.angle_alpha   90.00
_cell.angle_beta   90.00
_cell.angle_gamma   90.00
#
_symmetry.space_group_name_H-M   'P 1'
#
loop_
_entity.id
_entity.type
_entity.pdbx_description
1 polymer ?
#
loop_
_entity_poly.entity_id
_entity_poly.type
_entity_poly.pdbx_seq_one_letter_code
_entity_poly.pdbx_strand_id
1 'polypeptide(L)'
;MARFSGGEDPAALQGMLRQLFQSVKEKITGAPSLESAEEILLHLEETDENFHNYEFVKYLRQHICNTLGSMIEDEMEKWTADRNQGEESGYDTVVQHVTKRTQESKEAP
;
A
#
# COMPACT_ATOMS: atom_id res chain seq x y z
N MET A 1 0.51 -12.88 9.45
CA MET A 1 0.83 -11.45 9.39
C MET A 1 -0.09 -10.74 10.37
N ALA A 2 0.47 -10.07 11.38
CA ALA A 2 -0.33 -9.40 12.40
C ALA A 2 -1.07 -8.24 11.74
N ARG A 3 -2.37 -8.43 11.51
CA ARG A 3 -3.26 -7.33 11.13
C ARG A 3 -3.43 -6.52 12.41
N PHE A 4 -2.85 -5.32 12.47
CA PHE A 4 -3.27 -4.30 13.43
C PHE A 4 -4.69 -3.87 13.03
N SER A 5 -5.64 -4.70 13.42
CA SER A 5 -7.06 -4.51 13.15
C SER A 5 -7.66 -3.91 14.42
N GLY A 6 -8.05 -2.64 14.35
CA GLY A 6 -8.89 -2.01 15.37
C GLY A 6 -8.15 -1.06 16.29
N GLY A 7 -8.39 0.24 16.09
CA GLY A 7 -8.02 1.31 17.00
C GLY A 7 -6.57 1.76 16.81
N GLU A 8 -6.39 2.83 16.03
CA GLU A 8 -5.23 3.72 16.18
C GLU A 8 -5.31 4.32 17.59
N ASP A 9 -4.95 3.56 18.62
CA ASP A 9 -4.91 4.07 19.98
C ASP A 9 -3.79 5.12 20.02
N PRO A 10 -4.14 6.42 20.12
CA PRO A 10 -3.13 7.48 20.13
C PRO A 10 -2.17 7.30 21.31
N ALA A 11 -2.60 6.64 22.39
CA ALA A 11 -1.73 6.33 23.53
C ALA A 11 -0.67 5.27 23.18
N ALA A 12 -1.03 4.23 22.40
CA ALA A 12 -0.08 3.24 21.92
C ALA A 12 0.95 3.86 20.98
N LEU A 13 0.52 4.72 20.03
CA LEU A 13 1.42 5.45 19.15
C LEU A 13 2.37 6.36 19.94
N GLN A 14 1.84 7.09 20.92
CA GLN A 14 2.63 7.93 21.80
C GLN A 14 3.66 7.11 22.59
N GLY A 15 3.30 5.91 23.06
CA GLY A 15 4.22 4.99 23.73
C GLY A 15 5.36 4.53 22.82
N MET A 16 5.06 4.12 21.59
CA MET A 16 6.05 3.69 20.60
C MET A 16 7.01 4.83 20.22
N LEU A 17 6.50 6.05 20.02
CA LEU A 17 7.32 7.23 19.77
C LEU A 17 8.23 7.56 20.95
N ARG A 18 7.71 7.51 22.18
CA ARG A 18 8.52 7.75 23.39
C ARG A 18 9.67 6.75 23.50
N GLN A 19 9.43 5.47 23.21
CA GLN A 19 10.49 4.47 23.20
C GLN A 19 11.55 4.76 22.13
N LEU A 20 11.14 5.11 20.91
CA LEU A 20 12.07 5.48 19.85
C LEU A 20 12.94 6.68 20.26
N PHE A 21 12.31 7.75 20.75
CA PHE A 21 13.03 8.95 21.19
C PHE A 21 13.98 8.66 22.35
N GLN A 22 13.61 7.80 23.28
CA GLN A 22 14.48 7.43 24.40
C GLN A 22 15.72 6.67 23.90
N SER A 23 15.55 5.70 22.99
CA SER A 23 16.67 4.97 22.40
C SER A 23 17.61 5.89 21.61
N VAL A 24 17.04 6.75 20.77
CA VAL A 24 17.80 7.71 19.96
C VAL A 24 18.54 8.71 20.85
N LYS A 25 17.90 9.19 21.92
CA LYS A 25 18.53 10.07 22.91
C LYS A 25 19.75 9.43 23.55
N GLU A 26 19.67 8.15 23.96
CA GLU A 26 20.79 7.44 24.55
C GLU A 26 21.98 7.35 23.59
N LYS A 27 21.71 7.08 22.32
CA LYS A 27 22.74 7.02 21.26
C LYS A 27 23.41 8.37 21.01
N ILE A 28 22.61 9.43 20.90
CA ILE A 28 23.13 10.80 20.70
C ILE A 28 23.93 11.28 21.90
N THR A 29 23.48 10.95 23.12
CA THR A 29 24.19 11.34 24.34
C THR A 29 25.53 10.62 24.47
N GLY A 30 25.66 9.44 23.87
CA GLY A 30 26.94 8.71 23.75
C GLY A 30 27.86 9.22 22.63
N ALA A 31 27.41 10.15 21.79
CA ALA A 31 28.21 10.64 20.68
C ALA A 31 29.36 11.54 21.16
N PRO A 32 30.58 11.38 20.62
CA PRO A 32 31.76 12.15 21.03
C PRO A 32 31.75 13.62 20.54
N SER A 33 30.90 13.94 19.56
CA SER A 33 30.79 15.29 18.97
C SER A 33 29.38 15.55 18.45
N LEU A 34 29.06 16.82 18.20
CA LEU A 34 27.79 17.22 17.57
C LEU A 34 27.65 16.61 16.17
N GLU A 35 28.69 16.68 15.35
CA GLU A 35 28.72 16.10 14.00
C GLU A 35 28.43 14.60 14.03
N SER A 36 28.97 13.87 15.02
CA SER A 36 28.68 12.45 15.20
C SER A 36 27.22 12.19 15.61
N ALA A 37 26.61 13.08 16.40
CA ALA A 37 25.19 12.98 16.76
C ALA A 37 24.27 13.26 15.56
N GLU A 38 24.64 14.22 14.71
CA GLU A 38 23.93 14.52 13.48
C GLU A 38 23.97 13.33 12.52
N GLU A 39 25.14 12.72 12.36
CA GLU A 39 25.31 11.53 11.50
C GLU A 39 24.45 10.34 11.98
N ILE A 40 24.40 10.11 13.30
CA ILE A 40 23.53 9.09 13.91
C ILE A 40 22.06 9.37 13.60
N LEU A 41 21.62 10.63 13.73
CA LEU A 41 20.23 11.02 13.45
C LEU A 41 19.87 10.90 11.97
N LEU A 42 20.80 11.28 11.09
CA LEU A 42 20.59 11.31 9.64
C LEU A 42 20.50 9.89 9.08
N HIS A 43 21.34 8.99 9.59
CA HIS A 43 21.44 7.62 9.14
C HIS A 43 20.98 6.64 10.23
N LEU A 44 19.88 6.93 10.93
CA LEU A 44 19.35 6.03 11.97
C LEU A 44 19.12 4.60 11.45
N GLU A 45 18.68 4.44 10.21
CA GLU A 45 18.50 3.11 9.60
C GLU A 45 19.82 2.34 9.44
N GLU A 46 20.91 3.04 9.16
CA GLU A 46 22.23 2.44 8.92
C GLU A 46 23.05 2.30 10.22
N THR A 47 22.87 3.23 11.15
CA THR A 47 23.61 3.30 12.42
C THR A 47 22.92 2.57 13.58
N ASP A 48 21.65 2.20 13.42
CA ASP A 48 20.88 1.43 14.40
C ASP A 48 20.49 0.04 13.87
N GLU A 49 21.21 -0.98 14.30
CA GLU A 49 20.88 -2.38 14.01
C GLU A 49 19.46 -2.78 14.48
N ASN A 50 18.91 -2.09 15.50
CA ASN A 50 17.56 -2.31 16.00
C ASN A 50 16.51 -1.42 15.34
N PHE A 51 16.86 -0.61 14.34
CA PHE A 51 15.95 0.32 13.69
C PHE A 51 14.65 -0.36 13.24
N HIS A 52 14.76 -1.49 12.56
CA HIS A 52 13.59 -2.25 12.10
C HIS A 52 12.85 -3.02 13.21
N ASN A 53 13.45 -3.15 14.40
CA ASN A 53 12.84 -3.82 15.54
C ASN A 53 11.95 -2.89 16.37
N TYR A 54 12.05 -1.58 16.21
CA TYR A 54 11.15 -0.64 16.89
C TYR A 54 9.71 -0.83 16.45
N GLU A 55 8.82 -0.90 17.43
CA GLU A 55 7.38 -1.04 17.19
C GLU A 55 6.84 0.13 16.35
N PHE A 56 7.36 1.35 16.54
CA PHE A 56 7.04 2.49 15.68
C PHE A 56 7.43 2.26 14.22
N VAL A 57 8.61 1.71 13.96
CA VAL A 57 9.11 1.47 12.59
C VAL A 57 8.33 0.34 11.91
N LYS A 58 7.98 -0.72 12.66
CA LYS A 58 7.08 -1.78 12.17
C LYS A 58 5.69 -1.22 11.87
N TYR A 59 5.15 -0.40 12.77
CA TYR A 59 3.88 0.27 12.60
C TYR A 59 3.88 1.14 11.33
N LEU A 60 4.91 1.98 11.16
CA LEU A 60 5.05 2.85 10.00
C LEU A 60 5.14 2.05 8.70
N ARG A 61 5.96 0.99 8.66
CA ARG A 61 6.05 0.10 7.50
C ARG A 61 4.70 -0.52 7.18
N GLN A 62 4.01 -1.06 8.18
CA GLN A 62 2.69 -1.67 7.99
C GLN A 62 1.64 -0.65 7.54
N HIS A 63 1.66 0.56 8.10
CA HIS A 63 0.75 1.65 7.73
C HIS A 63 0.97 2.05 6.26
N ILE A 64 2.22 2.24 5.84
CA ILE A 64 2.56 2.53 4.44
C ILE A 64 2.10 1.37 3.55
N CYS A 65 2.38 0.12 3.91
CA CYS A 65 1.94 -1.04 3.12
C CYS A 65 0.41 -1.16 3.01
N ASN A 66 -0.32 -0.88 4.10
CA ASN A 66 -1.78 -0.93 4.10
C ASN A 66 -2.39 0.20 3.27
N THR A 67 -1.89 1.42 3.43
CA THR A 67 -2.37 2.59 2.68
C THR A 67 -2.06 2.44 1.19
N LEU A 68 -0.83 2.08 0.83
CA LEU A 68 -0.45 1.83 -0.56
C LEU A 68 -1.18 0.61 -1.14
N GLY A 69 -1.38 -0.45 -0.36
CA GLY A 69 -2.12 -1.63 -0.76
C GLY A 69 -3.58 -1.30 -1.11
N SER A 70 -4.26 -0.55 -0.24
CA SER A 70 -5.61 -0.06 -0.49
C SER A 70 -5.66 0.82 -1.75
N MET A 71 -4.72 1.74 -1.92
CA MET A 71 -4.67 2.59 -3.13
C MET A 71 -4.45 1.78 -4.42
N ILE A 72 -3.67 0.70 -4.35
CA ILE A 72 -3.46 -0.21 -5.49
C ILE A 72 -4.73 -1.02 -5.76
N GLU A 73 -5.39 -1.55 -4.73
CA GLU A 73 -6.65 -2.28 -4.86
C GLU A 73 -7.76 -1.39 -5.44
N ASP A 74 -7.91 -0.17 -4.91
CA ASP A 74 -8.87 0.83 -5.39
C ASP A 74 -8.62 1.20 -6.87
N GLU A 75 -7.36 1.40 -7.25
CA GLU A 75 -7.00 1.68 -8.63
C GLU A 75 -7.25 0.43 -9.51
N MET A 76 -6.87 -0.78 -9.09
CA MET A 76 -7.16 -2.01 -9.83
C MET A 76 -8.67 -2.25 -10.04
N GLU A 77 -9.50 -1.93 -9.06
CA GLU A 77 -10.95 -2.01 -9.16
C GLU A 77 -11.49 -1.01 -10.19
N LYS A 78 -11.00 0.25 -10.18
CA LYS A 78 -11.34 1.26 -11.18
C LYS A 78 -10.94 0.84 -12.60
N TRP A 79 -9.73 0.30 -12.79
CA TRP A 79 -9.29 -0.22 -14.10
C TRP A 79 -10.16 -1.39 -14.58
N THR A 80 -10.60 -2.25 -13.66
CA THR A 80 -11.48 -3.38 -13.97
C THR A 80 -12.90 -2.91 -14.30
N ALA A 81 -13.42 -1.91 -13.59
CA ALA A 81 -14.71 -1.29 -13.87
C ALA A 81 -14.74 -0.59 -15.24
N ASP A 82 -13.69 0.18 -15.57
CA ASP A 82 -13.56 0.85 -16.88
C ASP A 82 -13.41 -0.16 -18.02
N ARG A 83 -12.73 -1.30 -17.79
CA ARG A 83 -12.61 -2.38 -18.78
C ARG A 83 -13.94 -3.10 -19.05
N ASN A 84 -14.69 -3.41 -17.99
CA ASN A 84 -15.98 -4.10 -18.11
C ASN A 84 -17.05 -3.24 -18.82
N GLN A 85 -16.96 -1.91 -18.76
CA GLN A 85 -17.82 -1.02 -19.55
C GLN A 85 -17.48 -1.02 -21.06
N GLY A 86 -16.25 -1.39 -21.43
CA GLY A 86 -15.82 -1.49 -22.83
C GLY A 86 -16.12 -2.84 -23.49
N GLU A 87 -16.26 -3.91 -22.71
CA GLU A 87 -16.37 -5.29 -23.23
C GLU A 87 -17.83 -5.78 -23.41
N GLU A 88 -18.84 -5.13 -22.81
CA GLU A 88 -20.25 -5.56 -22.89
C GLU A 88 -20.93 -5.26 -24.25
N SER A 89 -20.36 -4.41 -25.11
CA SER A 89 -20.97 -4.00 -26.39
C SER A 89 -20.46 -4.74 -27.64
N GLY A 90 -19.35 -5.48 -27.53
CA GLY A 90 -18.56 -5.87 -28.71
C GLY A 90 -18.90 -7.21 -29.37
N TYR A 91 -19.07 -8.27 -28.59
CA TYR A 91 -19.14 -9.63 -29.15
C TYR A 91 -20.57 -10.15 -29.32
N ASP A 92 -21.45 -9.89 -28.36
CA ASP A 92 -22.84 -10.38 -28.40
C ASP A 92 -23.60 -9.77 -29.58
N THR A 93 -23.44 -8.45 -29.79
CA THR A 93 -24.04 -7.71 -30.91
C THR A 93 -23.59 -8.25 -32.27
N VAL A 94 -22.31 -8.57 -32.43
CA VAL A 94 -21.75 -9.03 -33.72
C VAL A 94 -22.20 -10.45 -34.04
N VAL A 95 -22.23 -11.35 -33.05
CA VAL A 95 -22.75 -12.71 -33.24
C VAL A 95 -24.24 -12.65 -33.58
N GLN A 96 -25.03 -11.84 -32.88
CA GLN A 96 -26.46 -11.66 -33.17
C GLN A 96 -26.70 -11.11 -34.59
N HIS A 97 -25.90 -10.13 -35.03
CA HIS A 97 -25.95 -9.61 -36.39
C HIS A 97 -25.52 -10.61 -37.47
N VAL A 98 -24.55 -11.49 -37.17
CA VAL A 98 -24.09 -12.53 -38.11
C VAL A 98 -25.14 -13.65 -38.20
N THR A 99 -25.65 -14.14 -37.07
CA THR A 99 -26.67 -15.20 -37.02
C THR A 99 -27.96 -14.78 -37.73
N LYS A 100 -28.40 -13.52 -37.54
CA LYS A 100 -29.59 -12.99 -38.23
C LYS A 100 -29.41 -12.94 -39.76
N ARG A 101 -28.26 -12.44 -40.25
CA ARG A 101 -27.97 -12.41 -41.70
C ARG A 101 -27.88 -13.79 -42.35
N THR A 102 -27.38 -14.79 -41.62
CA THR A 102 -27.30 -16.16 -42.14
C THR A 102 -28.68 -16.84 -42.20
N GLN A 103 -29.59 -16.55 -41.27
CA GLN A 103 -30.95 -17.06 -41.30
C GLN A 103 -31.80 -16.40 -42.41
N GLU A 104 -31.69 -15.09 -42.60
CA GLU A 104 -32.43 -14.36 -43.64
C GLU A 104 -31.98 -14.73 -45.07
N SER A 105 -30.74 -15.22 -45.25
CA SER A 105 -30.25 -15.68 -46.56
C SER A 105 -30.75 -17.08 -46.95
N LYS A 106 -31.41 -17.81 -46.05
CA LYS A 106 -31.94 -19.17 -46.29
C LYS A 106 -33.43 -19.21 -46.64
N GLU A 107 -34.10 -18.06 -46.64
CA GLU A 107 -35.51 -17.89 -47.02
C GLU A 107 -35.68 -16.97 -48.25
N ALA A 108 -34.81 -17.12 -49.26
CA ALA A 108 -35.11 -16.61 -50.61
C ALA A 108 -35.69 -17.77 -51.45
N PRO A 109 -36.99 -17.76 -51.79
CA PRO A 109 -37.58 -18.69 -52.75
C PRO A 109 -37.09 -18.44 -54.19
#